data_AF-A0A436QRM2-F1
#
_entry.id   AF-A0A436QRM2-F1
#
_cell.length_a   1.000
_cell.length_b   1.000
_cell.length_c   1.000
_cell.angle_alpha   90.00
_cell.angle_beta   90.00
_cell.angle_gamma   90.00
#
_symmetry.space_group_name_H-M   'P 1'
#
loop_
_entity.id
_entity.type
_entity.pdbx_description
1 polymer ?
#
loop_
_entity_poly.entity_id
_entity_poly.type
_entity_poly.pdbx_seq_one_letter_code
_entity_poly.pdbx_strand_id
1 'polypeptide(L)'
;MTSSAQETALACIDGIQPLLSAWTRTIFDFGETAWREYQSAAWYVERLKREGFSVEEGSGGMPTAFCAHWTNGDGPVIGMYGEYDAVPGNCQDAATVKRPREGLGL
;
A
#
# COMPACT_ATOMS: atom_id res chain seq x y z
N MET A 1 15.23 -2.10 -26.09
CA MET A 1 13.80 -2.25 -26.44
C MET A 1 13.12 -3.01 -25.33
N THR A 2 11.91 -2.61 -24.94
CA THR A 2 11.09 -3.35 -23.97
C THR A 2 10.60 -4.66 -24.57
N SER A 3 10.37 -5.67 -23.74
CA SER A 3 9.70 -6.92 -24.16
C SER A 3 8.18 -6.74 -24.21
N SER A 4 7.47 -7.62 -24.91
CA SER A 4 6.00 -7.61 -24.95
C SER A 4 5.35 -7.73 -23.55
N ALA A 5 5.99 -8.47 -22.64
CA ALA A 5 5.54 -8.56 -21.25
C ALA A 5 5.70 -7.22 -20.51
N GLN A 6 6.81 -6.51 -20.74
CA GLN A 6 7.03 -5.18 -20.18
C GLN A 6 6.03 -4.17 -20.72
N GLU A 7 5.74 -4.20 -22.03
CA GLU A 7 4.73 -3.33 -22.66
C GLU A 7 3.33 -3.56 -22.07
N THR A 8 2.96 -4.83 -21.86
CA THR A 8 1.69 -5.20 -21.23
C THR A 8 1.60 -4.67 -19.79
N ALA A 9 2.67 -4.83 -19.00
CA ALA A 9 2.71 -4.34 -17.63
C ALA A 9 2.61 -2.80 -17.55
N LEU A 10 3.35 -2.10 -18.42
CA LEU A 10 3.31 -0.63 -18.49
C LEU A 10 1.91 -0.13 -18.87
N ALA A 11 1.29 -0.71 -19.90
CA ALA A 11 -0.07 -0.35 -20.31
C ALA A 11 -1.10 -0.59 -19.20
N CYS A 12 -0.94 -1.65 -18.41
CA CYS A 12 -1.78 -1.91 -17.25
C CYS A 12 -1.62 -0.80 -16.18
N ILE A 13 -0.37 -0.45 -15.83
CA ILE A 13 -0.07 0.62 -14.88
C ILE A 13 -0.68 1.95 -15.34
N ASP A 14 -0.53 2.31 -16.61
CA ASP A 14 -1.11 3.53 -17.18
C ASP A 14 -2.65 3.52 -17.05
N GLY A 15 -3.28 2.38 -17.31
CA GLY A 15 -4.73 2.22 -17.21
C GLY A 15 -5.28 2.36 -15.77
N ILE A 16 -4.50 1.96 -14.76
CA ILE A 16 -4.91 2.04 -13.34
C ILE A 16 -4.30 3.23 -12.59
N GLN A 17 -3.53 4.09 -13.26
CA GLN A 17 -2.85 5.22 -12.64
C GLN A 17 -3.77 6.10 -11.75
N PRO A 18 -5.01 6.46 -12.17
CA PRO A 18 -5.90 7.24 -11.31
C PRO A 18 -6.25 6.53 -9.99
N LEU A 19 -6.39 5.20 -10.04
CA LEU A 19 -6.67 4.39 -8.86
C LEU A 19 -5.45 4.31 -7.94
N LEU A 20 -4.25 4.11 -8.50
CA LEU A 20 -3.00 4.11 -7.73
C LEU A 20 -2.82 5.44 -6.98
N SER A 21 -3.11 6.56 -7.62
CA SER A 21 -3.07 7.89 -6.99
C SER A 21 -4.11 8.01 -5.87
N ALA A 22 -5.34 7.57 -6.10
CA ALA A 22 -6.41 7.59 -5.09
C ALA A 22 -6.06 6.71 -3.87
N TRP A 23 -5.55 5.51 -4.08
CA TRP A 23 -5.14 4.58 -3.03
C TRP A 23 -3.98 5.13 -2.20
N THR A 24 -2.98 5.71 -2.86
CA THR A 24 -1.86 6.37 -2.19
C THR A 24 -2.35 7.51 -1.31
N ARG A 25 -3.30 8.32 -1.81
CA ARG A 25 -3.95 9.36 -1.02
C ARG A 25 -4.73 8.78 0.17
N THR A 26 -5.45 7.66 0.00
CA THR A 26 -6.16 7.01 1.13
C THR A 26 -5.22 6.64 2.27
N ILE A 27 -4.11 5.95 1.98
CA ILE A 27 -3.14 5.55 3.00
C ILE A 27 -2.45 6.77 3.62
N PHE A 28 -2.05 7.74 2.79
CA PHE A 28 -1.54 9.02 3.28
C PHE A 28 -2.55 9.68 4.22
N ASP A 29 -3.84 9.66 3.87
CA ASP A 29 -4.88 10.33 4.62
C ASP A 29 -5.11 9.71 6.00
N PHE A 30 -4.98 8.39 6.13
CA PHE A 30 -5.02 7.69 7.42
C PHE A 30 -3.91 8.14 8.36
N GLY A 31 -2.68 8.26 7.87
CA GLY A 31 -1.56 8.82 8.65
C GLY A 31 -1.30 8.11 9.98
N GLU A 32 -1.59 6.80 10.05
CA GLU A 32 -1.49 6.02 11.29
C GLU A 32 -0.04 5.69 11.60
N THR A 33 0.40 5.98 12.83
CA THR A 33 1.78 5.74 13.26
C THR A 33 2.04 4.29 13.61
N ALA A 34 3.33 3.94 13.72
CA ALA A 34 3.83 2.64 14.18
C ALA A 34 2.92 1.96 15.24
N TRP A 35 2.55 0.71 15.00
CA TRP A 35 1.74 -0.17 15.87
C TRP A 35 0.26 0.19 16.00
N ARG A 36 -0.24 1.11 15.17
CA ARG A 36 -1.63 1.61 15.22
C ARG A 36 -2.31 1.69 13.85
N GLU A 37 -1.74 1.07 12.83
CA GLU A 37 -2.10 1.16 11.41
C GLU A 37 -3.31 0.30 11.03
N TYR A 38 -4.35 0.28 11.86
CA TYR A 38 -5.48 -0.64 11.72
C TYR A 38 -6.31 -0.36 10.45
N GLN A 39 -6.53 0.91 10.10
CA GLN A 39 -7.27 1.24 8.88
C GLN A 39 -6.44 0.94 7.64
N SER A 40 -5.14 1.24 7.71
CA SER A 40 -4.20 1.00 6.61
C SER A 40 -4.05 -0.50 6.33
N ALA A 41 -3.84 -1.31 7.37
CA ALA A 41 -3.78 -2.76 7.27
C ALA A 41 -5.08 -3.34 6.71
N ALA A 42 -6.24 -2.95 7.25
CA ALA A 42 -7.55 -3.42 6.77
C ALA A 42 -7.77 -3.06 5.29
N TRP A 43 -7.39 -1.84 4.89
CA TRP A 43 -7.51 -1.39 3.51
C TRP A 43 -6.66 -2.23 2.54
N TYR A 44 -5.38 -2.48 2.89
CA TYR A 44 -4.50 -3.31 2.06
C TYR A 44 -4.99 -4.75 1.96
N VAL A 45 -5.37 -5.36 3.09
CA VAL A 45 -5.88 -6.73 3.14
C VAL A 45 -7.10 -6.88 2.24
N GLU A 46 -8.06 -5.96 2.34
CA GLU A 46 -9.27 -6.01 1.51
C GLU A 46 -8.95 -5.79 0.02
N ARG A 47 -8.05 -4.83 -0.29
CA ARG A 47 -7.63 -4.57 -1.67
C ARG A 47 -6.96 -5.80 -2.30
N LEU A 48 -6.04 -6.45 -1.58
CA LEU A 48 -5.31 -7.63 -2.03
C LEU A 48 -6.23 -8.84 -2.20
N LYS A 49 -7.16 -9.07 -1.26
CA LYS A 49 -8.20 -10.12 -1.40
C LYS A 49 -9.04 -9.90 -2.67
N ARG A 50 -9.42 -8.66 -2.98
CA ARG A 50 -10.16 -8.31 -4.21
C ARG A 50 -9.36 -8.56 -5.49
N GLU A 51 -8.03 -8.47 -5.44
CA GLU A 51 -7.12 -8.80 -6.54
C GLU A 51 -6.79 -10.30 -6.62
N GLY A 52 -7.41 -11.13 -5.77
CA GLY A 52 -7.25 -12.59 -5.80
C GLY A 52 -6.06 -13.12 -5.01
N PHE A 53 -5.45 -12.31 -4.14
CA PHE A 53 -4.42 -12.79 -3.23
C PHE A 53 -5.05 -13.57 -2.07
N SER A 54 -4.35 -14.62 -1.62
CA SER A 54 -4.55 -15.17 -0.28
C SER A 54 -3.79 -14.30 0.71
N VAL A 55 -4.45 -13.86 1.79
CA VAL A 55 -3.87 -12.92 2.76
C VAL A 55 -3.96 -13.51 4.16
N GLU A 56 -2.81 -13.66 4.81
CA GLU A 56 -2.64 -13.92 6.23
C GLU A 56 -2.59 -12.58 6.97
N GLU A 57 -3.60 -12.29 7.79
CA GLU A 57 -3.63 -11.13 8.67
C GLU A 57 -2.96 -11.45 10.01
N GLY A 58 -2.35 -10.45 10.66
CA GLY A 58 -1.70 -10.67 11.96
C GLY A 58 -0.36 -11.40 11.85
N SER A 59 0.30 -11.34 10.69
CA SER A 59 1.49 -12.13 10.40
C SER A 59 2.61 -11.83 11.39
N GLY A 60 3.39 -12.85 11.76
CA GLY A 60 4.44 -12.70 12.78
C GLY A 60 3.92 -12.28 14.17
N GLY A 61 2.61 -12.42 14.45
CA GLY A 61 1.99 -12.02 15.71
C GLY A 61 1.75 -10.51 15.84
N MET A 62 1.93 -9.74 14.76
CA MET A 62 1.72 -8.29 14.74
C MET A 62 0.34 -7.97 14.17
N PRO A 63 -0.61 -7.40 14.94
CA PRO A 63 -2.00 -7.23 14.52
C PRO A 63 -2.20 -6.44 13.22
N THR A 64 -1.29 -5.52 12.89
CA THR A 64 -1.35 -4.72 11.67
C THR A 64 -0.54 -5.34 10.53
N ALA A 65 0.41 -6.26 10.79
CA ALA A 65 1.15 -6.92 9.72
C ALA A 65 0.28 -7.92 8.95
N PHE A 66 0.58 -8.10 7.66
CA PHE A 66 -0.05 -9.12 6.83
C PHE A 66 0.96 -9.73 5.85
N CYS A 67 0.71 -10.96 5.42
CA CYS A 67 1.46 -11.63 4.36
C CYS A 67 0.49 -12.02 3.24
N ALA A 68 0.80 -11.65 2.00
CA ALA A 68 -0.08 -11.91 0.85
C ALA A 68 0.63 -12.75 -0.20
N HIS A 69 -0.04 -13.82 -0.64
CA HIS A 69 0.45 -14.74 -1.65
C HIS A 69 -0.48 -14.78 -2.86
N TRP A 70 0.12 -14.79 -4.05
CA TRP A 70 -0.57 -14.98 -5.32
C TRP A 70 0.29 -15.88 -6.23
N THR A 71 -0.35 -16.73 -7.03
CA THR A 71 0.33 -17.69 -7.91
C THR A 71 -0.37 -17.75 -9.27
N ASN A 72 0.43 -18.01 -10.31
CA ASN A 72 -0.04 -18.22 -11.68
C ASN A 72 0.72 -19.37 -12.35
N GLY A 73 0.77 -20.51 -11.64
CA GLY A 73 1.44 -21.72 -12.10
C GLY A 73 2.92 -21.79 -11.72
N ASP A 74 3.63 -22.71 -12.37
CA ASP A 74 5.04 -22.99 -12.09
C ASP A 74 5.95 -21.84 -12.54
N GLY A 75 6.91 -21.47 -11.70
CA GLY A 75 7.84 -20.40 -11.99
C GLY A 75 8.67 -19.96 -10.78
N PRO A 76 9.50 -18.92 -10.94
CA PRO A 76 10.24 -18.34 -9.83
C PRO A 76 9.31 -17.65 -8.82
N VAL A 77 9.69 -17.68 -7.54
CA VAL A 77 9.00 -16.94 -6.48
C VAL A 77 9.65 -15.55 -6.34
N ILE A 78 8.83 -14.50 -6.31
CA ILE A 78 9.26 -13.12 -6.08
C ILE A 78 8.69 -12.66 -4.74
N GLY A 79 9.57 -12.23 -3.84
CA GLY A 79 9.20 -11.64 -2.55
C GLY A 79 9.28 -10.13 -2.58
N MET A 80 8.33 -9.45 -1.93
CA MET A 80 8.31 -8.01 -1.73
C MET A 80 8.01 -7.70 -0.26
N TYR A 81 8.57 -6.60 0.23
CA TYR A 81 8.33 -6.08 1.58
C TYR A 81 8.06 -4.58 1.49
N GLY A 82 7.10 -4.10 2.27
CA GLY A 82 6.72 -2.69 2.31
C GLY A 82 6.20 -2.30 3.68
N GLU A 83 6.58 -1.11 4.12
CA GLU A 83 6.11 -0.46 5.33
C GLU A 83 5.17 0.69 4.95
N TYR A 84 4.23 0.99 5.83
CA TYR A 84 3.15 1.95 5.56
C TYR A 84 2.76 2.75 6.81
N ASP A 85 3.55 2.67 7.87
CA ASP A 85 3.36 3.47 9.07
C ASP A 85 3.80 4.92 8.84
N ALA A 86 3.03 5.84 9.40
CA ALA A 86 3.35 7.25 9.40
C ALA A 86 4.39 7.56 10.47
N VAL A 87 5.23 8.57 10.18
CA VAL A 87 6.27 9.03 11.10
C VAL A 87 5.71 10.11 12.03
N PRO A 88 5.76 9.92 13.37
CA PRO A 88 5.35 10.96 14.31
C PRO A 88 6.06 12.29 14.08
N GLY A 89 5.31 13.39 14.14
CA GLY A 89 5.86 14.74 13.91
C GLY A 89 6.14 15.10 12.44
N ASN A 90 5.85 14.19 11.50
CA ASN A 90 6.02 14.42 10.06
C ASN A 90 4.67 14.49 9.31
N CYS A 91 3.73 15.28 9.83
CA CYS A 91 2.36 15.41 9.30
C CYS A 91 2.24 16.55 8.25
N GLN A 92 3.11 16.59 7.25
CA GLN A 92 3.06 17.64 6.22
C GLN A 92 1.79 17.56 5.38
N ASP A 93 1.12 18.69 5.18
CA ASP A 93 -0.05 18.77 4.29
C ASP A 93 0.33 18.70 2.81
N ALA A 94 -0.63 18.31 1.96
CA ALA A 94 -0.50 18.24 0.51
C ALA A 94 -0.51 19.65 -0.12
N ALA A 95 0.43 20.49 0.30
CA ALA A 95 0.59 21.89 -0.06
C ALA A 95 2.05 22.19 -0.42
N THR A 96 2.25 23.29 -1.16
CA THR A 96 3.58 23.77 -1.57
C THR A 96 4.35 24.50 -0.47
N VAL A 97 3.80 24.57 0.74
CA VAL A 97 4.40 25.24 1.91
C VAL A 97 4.38 24.30 3.11
N LYS A 98 5.38 24.42 3.99
CA LYS A 98 5.46 23.62 5.21
C LYS A 98 4.30 24.00 6.14
N ARG A 99 3.38 23.05 6.37
CA ARG A 99 2.28 23.19 7.32
C ARG A 99 1.78 21.81 7.76
N PRO A 100 1.38 21.65 9.04
CA PRO A 100 0.80 20.41 9.50
C PRO A 100 -0.57 20.16 8.86
N ARG A 101 -0.95 18.89 8.75
CA ARG A 101 -2.30 18.46 8.40
C ARG A 101 -3.25 18.75 9.57
N GLU A 102 -4.42 19.28 9.24
CA GLU A 102 -5.47 19.53 10.22
C GLU A 102 -5.90 18.21 10.90
N GLY A 103 -5.97 18.21 12.24
CA GLY A 103 -6.39 17.05 13.02
C GLY A 103 -5.35 15.93 13.20
N LEU A 104 -4.15 16.04 12.61
CA LEU A 104 -3.10 15.00 12.66
C LEU A 104 -1.76 15.50 13.23
N GLY A 105 -1.76 16.66 13.89
CA GLY A 105 -0.64 17.16 14.68
C GLY A 105 -0.98 17.14 16.17
N LEU A 106 -0.06 16.63 17.00
CA LEU A 106 0.12 17.19 18.34
C LEU A 106 0.60 18.64 18.19
#